data_AF-A0A358NK28-F1
#
_entry.id   AF-A0A358NK28-F1
#
_cell.length_a   1.000
_cell.length_b   1.000
_cell.length_c   1.000
_cell.angle_alpha   90.00
_cell.angle_beta   90.00
_cell.angle_gamma   90.00
#
_symmetry.space_group_name_H-M   'P 1'
#
loop_
_entity.id
_entity.type
_entity.pdbx_description
1 polymer ?
#
loop_
_entity_poly.entity_id
_entity_poly.type
_entity_poly.pdbx_seq_one_letter_code
_entity_poly.pdbx_strand_id
1 'polypeptide(L)'
;MKWAVNLAGHRAKDSTLTDVAKSGLLVYSSMFLDLIPIVMSWGTIVLILVEFTPIFDIISIPFGWYINLMGIEGAKEIAPTALVGFADMYIPPLMLANFPIERTRFIMGAVSLLQIIYMTEVGLIILKSRVPVNVKHLFLVFLERTIIAIPLVTLLTNLLVTF
;
A
#
# COMPACT_ATOMS: atom_id res chain seq x y z
N MET A 1 25.43 26.56 2.16
CA MET A 1 26.03 25.57 1.24
C MET A 1 27.48 25.18 1.58
N LYS A 2 28.44 26.11 1.72
CA LYS A 2 29.85 25.78 2.05
C LYS A 2 30.03 24.88 3.29
N TRP A 3 29.22 25.08 4.33
CA TRP A 3 29.25 24.28 5.56
C TRP A 3 28.81 22.81 5.35
N ALA A 4 27.76 22.58 4.56
CA ALA A 4 27.27 21.23 4.27
C ALA A 4 28.27 20.42 3.45
N VAL A 5 28.94 21.07 2.49
CA VAL A 5 30.00 20.44 1.67
C VAL A 5 31.23 20.12 2.52
N ASN A 6 31.61 21.01 3.43
CA ASN A 6 32.74 20.78 4.34
C ASN A 6 32.44 19.63 5.32
N LEU A 7 31.23 19.61 5.89
CA LEU A 7 30.76 18.52 6.76
C LEU A 7 30.71 17.16 6.04
N ALA A 8 30.24 17.14 4.79
CA ALA A 8 30.23 15.94 3.96
C ALA A 8 31.65 15.47 3.63
N GLY A 9 32.57 16.40 3.33
CA GLY A 9 33.98 16.09 3.09
C GLY A 9 34.69 15.50 4.31
N HIS A 10 34.42 16.03 5.52
CA HIS A 10 34.94 15.47 6.77
C HIS A 10 34.38 14.07 7.04
N ARG A 11 33.06 13.85 6.91
CA ARG A 11 32.46 12.52 7.07
C ARG A 11 33.00 11.50 6.07
N ALA A 12 33.18 11.89 4.81
CA ALA A 12 33.70 11.01 3.78
C ALA A 12 35.17 10.62 4.02
N LYS A 13 35.97 11.52 4.62
CA LYS A 13 37.37 11.26 4.97
C LYS A 13 37.50 10.26 6.14
N ASP A 14 36.56 10.31 7.08
CA ASP A 14 36.60 9.49 8.30
C ASP A 14 35.83 8.15 8.17
N SER A 15 35.08 7.94 7.08
CA SER A 15 34.25 6.73 6.88
C SER A 15 34.93 5.72 5.97
N THR A 16 35.15 4.49 6.47
CA THR A 16 35.69 3.38 5.66
C THR A 16 34.55 2.64 4.94
N LEU A 17 34.85 1.95 3.84
CA LEU A 17 33.92 1.06 3.13
C LEU A 17 33.26 0.02 4.05
N THR A 18 34.01 -0.49 5.03
CA THR A 18 33.51 -1.41 6.06
C THR A 18 32.53 -0.75 7.03
N ASP A 19 32.71 0.53 7.34
CA ASP A 19 31.84 1.27 8.26
C ASP A 19 30.52 1.56 7.57
N VAL A 20 30.55 1.96 6.30
CA VAL A 20 29.34 2.14 5.48
C VAL A 20 28.56 0.82 5.33
N ALA A 21 29.24 -0.29 5.08
CA ALA A 21 28.60 -1.61 4.97
C ALA A 21 27.97 -2.05 6.31
N LYS A 22 28.68 -1.89 7.44
CA LYS A 22 28.15 -2.20 8.78
C LYS A 22 26.97 -1.31 9.13
N SER A 23 27.05 -0.01 8.87
CA SER A 23 25.95 0.94 9.10
C SER A 23 24.75 0.61 8.23
N GLY A 24 24.96 0.27 6.95
CA GLY A 24 23.89 -0.17 6.04
C GLY A 24 23.19 -1.44 6.54
N LEU A 25 23.96 -2.45 6.94
CA LEU A 25 23.43 -3.70 7.50
C LEU A 25 22.66 -3.46 8.81
N LEU A 26 23.16 -2.61 9.70
CA LEU A 26 22.48 -2.27 10.94
C LEU A 26 21.16 -1.53 10.69
N VAL A 27 21.14 -0.57 9.76
CA VAL A 27 19.92 0.14 9.38
C VAL A 27 18.91 -0.82 8.73
N TYR A 28 19.34 -1.66 7.80
CA TYR A 28 18.49 -2.67 7.17
C TYR A 28 17.91 -3.64 8.21
N SER A 29 18.78 -4.24 9.03
CA SER A 29 18.35 -5.24 10.02
C SER A 29 17.43 -4.65 11.07
N SER A 30 17.69 -3.41 11.53
CA SER A 30 16.80 -2.73 12.48
C SER A 30 15.44 -2.43 11.84
N MET A 31 15.40 -1.88 10.62
CA MET A 31 14.15 -1.65 9.92
C MET A 31 13.36 -2.94 9.67
N PHE A 32 14.04 -4.03 9.29
CA PHE A 32 13.43 -5.32 9.04
C PHE A 32 12.76 -5.89 10.31
N LEU A 33 13.48 -5.87 11.43
CA LEU A 33 12.96 -6.36 12.72
C LEU A 33 11.88 -5.45 13.30
N ASP A 34 11.92 -4.14 13.03
CA ASP A 34 10.89 -3.19 13.46
C ASP A 34 9.60 -3.36 12.64
N LEU A 35 9.73 -3.52 11.31
CA LEU A 35 8.60 -3.49 10.37
C LEU A 35 7.81 -4.79 10.33
N ILE A 36 8.50 -5.94 10.24
CA ILE A 36 7.83 -7.22 9.99
C ILE A 36 6.78 -7.56 11.05
N PRO A 37 7.05 -7.43 12.37
CA PRO A 37 6.06 -7.73 13.38
C PRO A 37 4.81 -6.86 13.24
N ILE A 38 4.97 -5.59 12.88
CA ILE A 38 3.86 -4.64 12.70
C ILE A 38 3.03 -5.01 11.48
N VAL A 39 3.69 -5.27 10.35
CA VAL A 39 3.04 -5.67 9.09
C VAL A 39 2.27 -6.97 9.30
N MET A 40 2.89 -7.98 9.92
CA MET A 40 2.27 -9.27 10.18
C MET A 40 1.09 -9.15 11.14
N SER A 41 1.22 -8.38 12.23
CA SER A 41 0.13 -8.21 13.20
C SER A 41 -1.07 -7.50 12.57
N TRP A 42 -0.82 -6.39 11.88
CA TRP A 42 -1.89 -5.60 11.25
C TRP A 42 -2.54 -6.34 10.08
N GLY A 43 -1.73 -6.94 9.21
CA GLY A 43 -2.19 -7.75 8.09
C GLY A 43 -3.05 -8.92 8.54
N THR A 44 -2.64 -9.63 9.61
CA THR A 44 -3.43 -10.75 10.15
C THR A 44 -4.77 -10.29 10.71
N ILE A 45 -4.79 -9.20 11.50
CA ILE A 45 -6.04 -8.67 12.05
C ILE A 45 -7.01 -8.27 10.93
N VAL A 46 -6.52 -7.53 9.93
CA VAL A 46 -7.38 -7.11 8.83
C VAL A 46 -7.83 -8.30 8.00
N LEU A 47 -6.96 -9.27 7.70
CA LEU A 47 -7.35 -10.46 6.96
C LEU A 47 -8.43 -11.25 7.70
N ILE A 48 -8.34 -11.39 9.02
CA ILE A 48 -9.40 -12.03 9.83
C ILE A 48 -10.72 -11.26 9.71
N LEU A 49 -10.67 -9.93 9.78
CA LEU A 49 -11.87 -9.11 9.64
C LEU A 49 -12.48 -9.21 8.23
N VAL A 50 -11.65 -9.36 7.20
CA VAL A 50 -12.11 -9.50 5.81
C VAL A 50 -12.71 -10.88 5.55
N GLU A 51 -12.03 -11.94 6.00
CA GLU A 51 -12.42 -13.32 5.68
C GLU A 51 -13.55 -13.84 6.55
N PHE A 52 -13.58 -13.46 7.83
CA PHE A 52 -14.50 -14.04 8.81
C PHE A 52 -15.62 -13.08 9.28
N THR A 53 -15.61 -11.82 8.84
CA THR A 53 -16.66 -10.86 9.25
C THR A 53 -17.23 -10.09 8.07
N PRO A 54 -18.55 -9.76 8.07
CA PRO A 54 -19.19 -9.05 6.96
C PRO A 54 -18.90 -7.54 6.97
N ILE A 55 -17.97 -7.06 7.81
CA ILE A 55 -17.72 -5.64 8.01
C ILE A 55 -17.25 -5.00 6.70
N PHE A 56 -16.29 -5.64 6.01
CA PHE A 56 -15.76 -5.12 4.75
C PHE A 56 -16.76 -5.24 3.60
N ASP A 57 -17.61 -6.27 3.59
CA ASP A 57 -18.68 -6.41 2.60
C ASP A 57 -19.67 -5.26 2.68
N ILE A 58 -20.04 -4.85 3.90
CA ILE A 58 -20.99 -3.76 4.11
C ILE A 58 -20.36 -2.40 3.77
N ILE A 59 -19.14 -2.14 4.26
CA ILE A 59 -18.46 -0.85 4.04
C ILE A 59 -18.09 -0.67 2.56
N SER A 60 -17.85 -1.76 1.83
CA SER A 60 -17.47 -1.72 0.42
C SER A 60 -18.64 -1.58 -0.55
N ILE A 61 -19.91 -1.62 -0.10
CA ILE A 61 -21.08 -1.45 -0.97
C ILE A 61 -20.97 -0.22 -1.90
N PRO A 62 -20.57 0.98 -1.43
CA PRO A 62 -20.41 2.14 -2.30
C PRO A 62 -19.31 1.95 -3.35
N PHE A 63 -18.22 1.26 -2.98
CA PHE A 63 -17.15 0.89 -3.92
C PHE A 63 -17.64 -0.12 -4.96
N GLY A 64 -18.50 -1.06 -4.58
CA GLY A 64 -19.12 -1.99 -5.53
C GLY A 64 -19.94 -1.25 -6.60
N TRP A 65 -20.73 -0.26 -6.22
CA TRP A 65 -21.43 0.59 -7.21
C TRP A 65 -20.46 1.37 -8.09
N TYR A 66 -19.41 1.94 -7.49
CA TYR A 66 -18.40 2.70 -8.22
C TYR A 66 -17.64 1.84 -9.26
N ILE A 67 -17.18 0.67 -8.86
CA ILE A 67 -16.48 -0.30 -9.71
C ILE A 67 -17.40 -0.79 -10.83
N ASN A 68 -18.68 -1.05 -10.52
CA ASN A 68 -19.67 -1.43 -11.51
C ASN A 68 -19.92 -0.33 -12.56
N LEU A 69 -19.93 0.95 -12.15
CA LEU A 69 -20.03 2.09 -13.06
C LEU A 69 -18.83 2.18 -14.02
N MET A 70 -17.66 1.72 -13.59
CA MET A 70 -16.46 1.65 -14.43
C MET A 70 -16.47 0.45 -15.40
N GLY A 71 -17.51 -0.38 -15.36
CA GLY A 71 -17.65 -1.54 -16.24
C GLY A 71 -16.70 -2.68 -15.89
N ILE A 72 -16.27 -2.78 -14.63
CA ILE A 72 -15.44 -3.88 -14.15
C ILE A 72 -16.36 -5.03 -13.72
N GLU A 73 -16.15 -6.20 -14.32
CA GLU A 73 -16.95 -7.39 -14.04
C GLU A 73 -16.65 -7.95 -12.66
N GLY A 74 -17.67 -8.49 -11.98
CA GLY A 74 -17.54 -9.02 -10.62
C GLY A 74 -17.52 -7.94 -9.54
N ALA A 75 -17.95 -6.71 -9.85
CA ALA A 75 -17.82 -5.54 -8.98
C ALA A 75 -18.26 -5.75 -7.52
N LYS A 76 -19.32 -6.52 -7.27
CA LYS A 76 -19.79 -6.83 -5.90
C LYS A 76 -18.80 -7.70 -5.12
N GLU A 77 -18.24 -8.73 -5.76
CA GLU A 77 -17.34 -9.69 -5.13
C GLU A 77 -15.97 -9.07 -4.83
N ILE A 78 -15.54 -8.16 -5.70
CA ILE A 78 -14.23 -7.50 -5.57
C ILE A 78 -14.28 -6.18 -4.80
N ALA A 79 -15.47 -5.65 -4.46
CA ALA A 79 -15.60 -4.38 -3.76
C ALA A 79 -14.78 -4.30 -2.45
N PRO A 80 -14.73 -5.35 -1.61
CA PRO A 80 -13.93 -5.33 -0.39
C PRO A 80 -12.45 -5.08 -0.67
N THR A 81 -11.92 -5.65 -1.76
CA THR A 81 -10.50 -5.59 -2.12
C THR A 81 -10.00 -4.15 -2.31
N ALA A 82 -10.88 -3.24 -2.76
CA ALA A 82 -10.55 -1.83 -2.93
C ALA A 82 -10.27 -1.11 -1.61
N LEU A 83 -10.92 -1.52 -0.52
CA LEU A 83 -10.72 -0.96 0.84
C LEU A 83 -9.61 -1.66 1.61
N VAL A 84 -9.44 -2.96 1.40
CA VAL A 84 -8.40 -3.77 2.05
C VAL A 84 -7.00 -3.30 1.67
N GLY A 85 -6.84 -2.67 0.50
CA GLY A 85 -5.59 -2.01 0.10
C GLY A 85 -5.10 -0.95 1.09
N PHE A 86 -5.97 -0.40 1.95
CA PHE A 86 -5.58 0.52 3.01
C PHE A 86 -4.75 -0.17 4.10
N ALA A 87 -5.03 -1.45 4.36
CA ALA A 87 -4.29 -2.23 5.34
C ALA A 87 -2.94 -2.67 4.81
N ASP A 88 -2.92 -3.21 3.58
CA ASP A 88 -1.71 -3.70 2.93
C ASP A 88 -1.94 -3.75 1.41
N MET A 89 -0.94 -3.32 0.63
CA MET A 89 -1.00 -3.31 -0.84
C MET A 89 -0.97 -4.71 -1.48
N TYR A 90 -0.52 -5.73 -0.75
CA TYR A 90 -0.37 -7.11 -1.23
C TYR A 90 -1.58 -8.00 -0.95
N ILE A 91 -2.42 -7.67 0.03
CA ILE A 91 -3.62 -8.48 0.34
C ILE A 91 -4.62 -8.47 -0.83
N PRO A 92 -4.95 -7.34 -1.48
CA PRO A 92 -5.92 -7.33 -2.57
C PRO A 92 -5.54 -8.26 -3.75
N PRO A 93 -4.30 -8.24 -4.28
CA PRO A 93 -3.87 -9.21 -5.29
C PRO A 93 -3.96 -10.68 -4.83
N LEU A 94 -3.68 -10.96 -3.55
CA LEU A 94 -3.80 -12.32 -3.00
C LEU A 94 -5.25 -12.79 -2.97
N MET A 95 -6.19 -11.93 -2.57
CA MET A 95 -7.62 -12.23 -2.62
C MET A 95 -8.12 -12.47 -4.04
N LEU A 96 -7.55 -11.75 -5.01
CA LEU A 96 -7.93 -11.82 -6.42
C LEU A 96 -7.22 -12.93 -7.19
N ALA A 97 -6.21 -13.59 -6.62
CA ALA A 97 -5.37 -14.55 -7.35
C ALA A 97 -6.19 -15.62 -8.08
N ASN A 98 -7.26 -16.11 -7.43
CA ASN A 98 -8.14 -17.16 -7.98
C ASN A 98 -9.42 -16.61 -8.64
N PHE A 99 -9.54 -15.28 -8.80
CA PHE A 99 -10.71 -14.68 -9.44
C PHE A 99 -10.76 -15.01 -10.95
N PRO A 100 -11.90 -15.41 -11.51
CA PRO A 100 -11.96 -15.99 -12.87
C PRO A 100 -11.65 -14.98 -13.99
N ILE A 101 -11.81 -13.68 -13.74
CA ILE A 101 -11.73 -12.64 -14.78
C ILE A 101 -10.38 -11.95 -14.73
N GLU A 102 -9.53 -12.23 -15.73
CA GLU A 102 -8.15 -11.71 -15.78
C GLU A 102 -8.08 -10.19 -15.81
N ARG A 103 -8.96 -9.56 -16.60
CA ARG A 103 -9.09 -8.10 -16.69
C ARG A 103 -9.35 -7.46 -15.33
N THR A 104 -10.26 -8.04 -14.54
CA THR A 104 -10.58 -7.56 -13.19
C THR A 104 -9.39 -7.72 -12.25
N ARG A 105 -8.70 -8.88 -12.29
CA ARG A 105 -7.47 -9.11 -11.50
C ARG A 105 -6.39 -8.08 -11.81
N PHE A 106 -6.18 -7.79 -13.09
CA PHE A 106 -5.18 -6.83 -13.54
C PHE A 106 -5.50 -5.41 -13.06
N ILE A 107 -6.73 -4.94 -13.28
CA ILE A 107 -7.14 -3.58 -12.89
C ILE A 107 -7.00 -3.40 -11.38
N MET A 108 -7.59 -4.31 -10.60
CA MET A 108 -7.60 -4.16 -9.14
C MET A 108 -6.22 -4.40 -8.52
N GLY A 109 -5.41 -5.30 -9.10
CA GLY A 109 -4.02 -5.50 -8.68
C GLY A 109 -3.14 -4.28 -8.98
N ALA A 110 -3.34 -3.61 -10.12
CA ALA A 110 -2.63 -2.37 -10.43
C ALA A 110 -3.10 -1.22 -9.52
N VAL A 111 -4.40 -1.12 -9.22
CA VAL A 111 -4.94 -0.11 -8.29
C VAL A 111 -4.34 -0.26 -6.90
N SER A 112 -4.19 -1.48 -6.38
CA SER A 112 -3.64 -1.69 -5.03
C SER A 112 -2.20 -1.19 -4.88
N LEU A 113 -1.41 -1.26 -5.95
CA LEU A 113 -0.04 -0.74 -5.98
C LEU A 113 0.01 0.80 -6.10
N LEU A 114 -1.01 1.42 -6.70
CA LEU A 114 -1.06 2.88 -6.91
C LEU A 114 -1.56 3.67 -5.69
N GLN A 115 -2.19 3.01 -4.72
CA GLN A 115 -2.75 3.67 -3.55
C GLN A 115 -1.66 4.33 -2.67
N ILE A 116 -0.41 3.84 -2.73
CA ILE A 116 0.84 4.31 -2.06
C ILE A 116 0.76 4.44 -0.53
N ILE A 117 -0.38 4.80 0.05
CA ILE A 117 -0.58 5.01 1.47
C ILE A 117 -1.32 3.82 2.05
N TYR A 118 -0.63 3.05 2.88
CA TYR A 118 -1.20 1.96 3.64
C TYR A 118 -0.69 1.95 5.09
N MET A 119 -1.42 1.28 5.97
CA MET A 119 -1.22 1.34 7.41
C MET A 119 0.17 0.86 7.86
N THR A 120 0.78 -0.08 7.15
CA THR A 120 2.10 -0.61 7.53
C THR A 120 3.25 0.37 7.22
N GLU A 121 3.12 1.23 6.20
CA GLU A 121 4.08 2.30 5.92
C GLU A 121 3.92 3.47 6.90
N VAL A 122 2.67 3.84 7.19
CA VAL A 122 2.34 4.84 8.21
C VAL A 122 2.78 4.39 9.60
N GLY A 123 2.67 3.11 9.94
CA GLY A 123 3.11 2.56 11.22
C GLY A 123 4.59 2.86 11.50
N LEU A 124 5.46 2.70 10.50
CA LEU A 124 6.88 3.04 10.62
C LEU A 124 7.10 4.54 10.81
N ILE A 125 6.40 5.36 10.03
CA ILE A 125 6.50 6.82 10.12
C ILE A 125 6.06 7.28 11.51
N ILE A 126 4.96 6.75 12.04
CA ILE A 126 4.51 7.07 13.40
C ILE A 126 5.53 6.65 14.46
N LEU A 127 6.19 5.50 14.30
CA LEU A 127 7.20 5.04 15.26
C LEU A 127 8.52 5.81 15.22
N LYS A 128 8.98 6.22 14.03
CA LYS A 128 10.30 6.84 13.84
C LYS A 128 10.27 8.36 13.64
N SER A 129 9.12 8.93 13.27
CA SER A 129 8.97 10.36 12.96
C SER A 129 8.20 11.10 14.05
N ARG A 130 8.60 12.35 14.31
CA ARG A 130 7.87 13.27 15.19
C ARG A 130 6.67 13.94 14.51
N VAL A 131 6.42 13.60 13.25
CA VAL A 131 5.29 14.17 12.50
C VAL A 131 4.00 13.54 13.03
N PRO A 132 3.07 14.34 13.60
CA PRO A 132 1.80 13.81 14.08
C PRO A 132 0.96 13.39 12.87
N VAL A 133 0.90 12.09 12.60
CA VAL A 133 0.15 11.56 11.46
C VAL A 133 -1.28 11.28 11.90
N ASN A 134 -2.25 11.94 11.27
CA ASN A 134 -3.66 11.73 11.55
C ASN A 134 -4.20 10.58 10.69
N VAL A 135 -4.46 9.42 11.29
CA VAL A 135 -4.99 8.21 10.60
C VAL A 135 -6.25 8.51 9.79
N LYS A 136 -7.12 9.41 10.29
CA LYS A 136 -8.33 9.82 9.55
C LYS A 136 -7.98 10.56 8.26
N HIS A 137 -6.98 11.44 8.30
CA HIS A 137 -6.56 12.18 7.12
C HIS A 137 -5.94 11.24 6.08
N LEU A 138 -5.12 10.28 6.51
CA LEU A 138 -4.55 9.26 5.63
C LEU A 138 -5.62 8.41 4.97
N PHE A 139 -6.64 8.01 5.72
CA PHE A 139 -7.76 7.26 5.16
C PHE A 139 -8.51 8.07 4.09
N LEU A 140 -8.70 9.38 4.30
CA LEU A 140 -9.30 10.25 3.29
C LEU A 140 -8.44 10.34 2.02
N VAL A 141 -7.12 10.50 2.17
CA VAL A 141 -6.20 10.53 1.01
C VAL A 141 -6.19 9.18 0.29
N PHE A 142 -6.24 8.07 1.03
CA PHE A 142 -6.37 6.73 0.46
C PHE A 142 -7.65 6.59 -0.39
N LEU A 143 -8.79 7.06 0.12
CA LEU A 143 -10.05 7.03 -0.61
C LEU A 143 -9.98 7.88 -1.89
N GLU A 144 -9.45 9.10 -1.80
CA GLU A 144 -9.25 9.98 -2.96
C GLU A 144 -8.36 9.31 -4.02
N ARG A 145 -7.22 8.75 -3.60
CA ARG A 145 -6.30 8.03 -4.48
C ARG A 145 -6.96 6.83 -5.14
N THR A 146 -7.76 6.07 -4.40
CA THR A 146 -8.47 4.90 -4.92
C THR A 146 -9.52 5.31 -5.95
N ILE A 147 -10.31 6.34 -5.64
CA ILE A 147 -11.32 6.88 -6.55
C ILE A 147 -10.67 7.37 -7.84
N ILE A 148 -9.51 8.01 -7.80
CA ILE A 148 -8.79 8.48 -9.00
C ILE A 148 -8.09 7.33 -9.73
N ALA A 149 -7.53 6.36 -9.02
CA ALA A 149 -6.75 5.26 -9.60
C ALA A 149 -7.61 4.29 -10.40
N ILE A 150 -8.77 3.88 -9.90
CA ILE A 150 -9.66 2.93 -10.59
C ILE A 150 -10.00 3.36 -12.03
N PRO A 151 -10.52 4.57 -12.32
CA PRO A 151 -10.87 4.98 -13.67
C PRO A 151 -9.63 5.13 -14.55
N LEU A 152 -8.53 5.64 -13.99
CA LEU A 152 -7.28 5.82 -14.73
C LEU A 152 -6.70 4.48 -15.18
N VAL A 153 -6.63 3.51 -14.27
CA VAL A 153 -6.18 2.15 -14.58
C VAL A 153 -7.15 1.45 -15.53
N THR A 154 -8.46 1.59 -15.32
CA THR A 154 -9.47 0.97 -16.20
C THR A 154 -9.36 1.50 -17.62
N LEU A 155 -9.19 2.81 -17.79
CA LEU A 155 -9.01 3.44 -19.09
C LEU A 155 -7.72 2.99 -19.77
N LEU A 156 -6.59 2.99 -19.05
CA LEU A 156 -5.32 2.53 -19.60
C LEU A 156 -5.35 1.04 -19.96
N THR A 157 -5.99 0.23 -19.13
CA THR A 157 -6.18 -1.20 -19.38
C THR A 157 -6.95 -1.42 -20.69
N ASN A 158 -8.04 -0.69 -20.90
CA ASN A 158 -8.85 -0.81 -22.12
C ASN A 158 -8.12 -0.32 -23.39
N LEU A 159 -7.18 0.62 -23.24
CA LEU A 159 -6.42 1.18 -24.36
C LEU A 159 -5.18 0.37 -24.73
N LEU A 160 -4.48 -0.18 -23.74
CA LEU A 160 -3.14 -0.75 -23.92
C LEU A 160 -3.09 -2.27 -23.80
N VAL A 161 -4.08 -2.89 -23.16
CA VAL A 161 -4.05 -4.32 -22.80
C VAL A 161 -5.25 -5.03 -23.42
N THR A 162 -5.00 -6.19 -24.01
CA THR A 162 -6.04 -7.10 -24.50
C THR A 162 -5.90 -8.40 -23.73
N PHE A 163 -7.00 -8.89 -23.16
CA PHE A 163 -7.09 -10.15 -22.42
C PHE A 163 -7.78 -11.20 -23.28
#